data_AF-A0A5E6NUH6-F1
#
_entry.id   AF-A0A5E6NUH6-F1
#
_cell.length_a   1.000
_cell.length_b   1.000
_cell.length_c   1.000
_cell.angle_alpha   90.00
_cell.angle_beta   90.00
_cell.angle_gamma   90.00
#
_symmetry.space_group_name_H-M   'P 1'
#
loop_
_entity.id
_entity.type
_entity.pdbx_description
1 polymer ?
#
loop_
_entity_poly.entity_id
_entity_poly.type
_entity_poly.pdbx_seq_one_letter_code
_entity_poly.pdbx_strand_id
1 'polypeptide(L)'
;MYPDGVNSSVDVGAVGQILCGQSRPHFFNGVVRVVQRLFEIIHPDVAVFGQKDYQQLHIIKHFTSGTEIIGAPIVREDNGLAMSTRNQYLNVDEYRLHRNYTRF
;
A
#
# COMPACT_ATOMS: atom_id res chain seq x y z
N MET A 1 -3.06 -2.57 18.98
CA MET A 1 -2.33 -3.34 17.95
C MET A 1 -1.12 -4.08 18.51
N TYR A 2 -0.20 -3.42 19.23
CA TYR A 2 1.03 -4.07 19.75
C TYR A 2 1.25 -3.78 21.26
N PRO A 3 0.47 -4.39 22.17
CA PRO A 3 0.59 -4.13 23.62
C PRO A 3 1.93 -4.64 24.21
N ASP A 4 2.43 -5.77 23.71
CA ASP A 4 3.69 -6.40 24.17
C ASP A 4 4.89 -6.05 23.27
N GLY A 5 4.77 -4.97 22.50
CA GLY A 5 5.74 -4.61 21.48
C GLY A 5 5.64 -5.48 20.22
N VAL A 6 6.71 -5.47 19.43
CA VAL A 6 6.75 -6.08 18.11
C VAL A 6 7.70 -7.26 18.11
N ASN A 7 7.15 -8.48 18.21
CA ASN A 7 7.93 -9.72 18.29
C ASN A 7 8.05 -10.48 16.96
N SER A 8 7.32 -10.10 15.90
CA SER A 8 7.38 -10.81 14.62
C SER A 8 8.44 -10.25 13.67
N SER A 9 9.40 -11.09 13.28
CA SER A 9 10.37 -10.81 12.22
C SER A 9 9.73 -11.02 10.84
N VAL A 10 8.91 -10.07 10.41
CA VAL A 10 8.50 -10.00 9.00
C VAL A 10 9.66 -9.41 8.21
N ASP A 11 10.14 -10.16 7.23
CA ASP A 11 11.06 -9.69 6.22
C ASP A 11 10.49 -9.97 4.83
N VAL A 12 10.15 -8.91 4.10
CA VAL A 12 9.65 -9.04 2.73
C VAL A 12 10.76 -9.26 1.70
N GLY A 13 12.02 -9.28 2.13
CA GLY A 13 13.18 -9.53 1.29
C GLY A 13 13.38 -8.48 0.19
N ALA A 14 14.04 -8.87 -0.89
CA ALA A 14 14.48 -7.97 -1.95
C ALA A 14 13.33 -7.19 -2.63
N VAL A 15 12.13 -7.78 -2.72
CA VAL A 15 10.97 -7.08 -3.34
C VAL A 15 10.56 -5.86 -2.52
N GLY A 16 10.83 -5.83 -1.22
CA GLY A 16 10.60 -4.65 -0.37
C GLY A 16 11.70 -3.61 -0.40
N GLN A 17 12.81 -3.88 -1.11
CA GLN A 17 13.97 -3.00 -1.21
C GLN A 17 14.07 -2.29 -2.58
N ILE A 18 13.22 -2.66 -3.54
CA ILE A 18 13.13 -2.03 -4.86
C ILE A 18 11.97 -1.04 -4.94
N LEU A 19 11.90 -0.23 -6.01
CA LEU A 19 10.83 0.75 -6.25
C LEU A 19 10.58 1.65 -5.03
N CYS A 20 9.38 1.65 -4.44
CA CYS A 20 9.07 2.45 -3.26
C CYS A 20 9.97 2.09 -2.06
N GLY A 21 10.41 0.84 -1.99
CA GLY A 21 11.31 0.31 -0.98
C GLY A 21 12.67 0.99 -0.92
N GLN A 22 13.20 1.45 -2.07
CA GLN A 22 14.50 2.14 -2.12
C GLN A 22 14.47 3.45 -1.31
N SER A 23 13.37 4.19 -1.44
CA SER A 23 13.18 5.46 -0.72
C SER A 23 12.68 5.27 0.72
N ARG A 24 12.24 4.06 1.09
CA ARG A 24 11.57 3.78 2.37
C ARG A 24 12.02 2.43 2.95
N PRO A 25 13.25 2.34 3.47
CA PRO A 25 13.76 1.12 4.09
C PRO A 25 12.78 0.58 5.14
N HIS A 26 12.57 -0.73 5.13
CA HIS A 26 11.68 -1.48 6.06
C HIS A 26 10.18 -1.17 5.97
N PHE A 27 9.74 -0.27 5.08
CA PHE A 27 8.33 0.14 4.99
C PHE A 27 7.39 -1.06 4.80
N PHE A 28 7.71 -1.95 3.87
CA PHE A 28 6.85 -3.10 3.57
C PHE A 28 6.85 -4.17 4.67
N ASN A 29 7.92 -4.29 5.48
CA ASN A 29 7.91 -5.15 6.68
C ASN A 29 6.83 -4.68 7.66
N GLY A 30 6.74 -3.36 7.86
CA GLY A 30 5.69 -2.75 8.69
C GLY A 30 4.29 -2.95 8.12
N VAL A 31 4.12 -2.80 6.81
CA VAL A 31 2.82 -2.99 6.13
C VAL A 31 2.33 -4.43 6.27
N VAL A 32 3.15 -5.43 5.93
CA VAL A 32 2.74 -6.84 6.04
C VAL A 32 2.42 -7.18 7.49
N ARG A 33 3.23 -6.72 8.45
CA ARG A 33 3.00 -6.98 9.87
C ARG A 33 1.65 -6.46 10.35
N VAL A 34 1.28 -5.22 10.02
CA VAL A 34 0.00 -4.68 10.46
C VAL A 34 -1.18 -5.36 9.77
N VAL A 35 -1.04 -5.72 8.49
CA VAL A 35 -2.09 -6.44 7.75
C VAL A 35 -2.32 -7.84 8.31
N GLN A 36 -1.25 -8.60 8.56
CA GLN A 36 -1.36 -9.93 9.19
C GLN A 36 -2.03 -9.84 10.56
N ARG A 37 -1.60 -8.88 11.40
CA ARG A 37 -2.22 -8.66 12.72
C ARG A 37 -3.70 -8.30 12.60
N LEU A 38 -4.09 -7.51 11.60
CA LEU A 38 -5.50 -7.22 11.35
C LEU A 38 -6.26 -8.49 10.96
N PHE A 39 -5.73 -9.30 10.04
CA PHE A 39 -6.40 -10.53 9.60
C PHE A 39 -6.54 -11.57 10.72
N GLU A 40 -5.57 -11.68 11.63
CA GLU A 40 -5.71 -12.47 12.86
C GLU A 40 -6.81 -11.97 13.80
N ILE A 41 -7.18 -10.69 13.75
CA ILE A 41 -8.23 -10.12 14.58
C ILE A 41 -9.59 -10.30 13.90
N ILE A 42 -9.67 -9.96 12.61
CA ILE A 42 -10.95 -9.83 11.89
C ILE A 42 -11.33 -11.06 11.06
N HIS A 43 -10.39 -11.97 10.75
CA HIS A 43 -10.61 -13.19 9.98
C HIS A 43 -11.46 -12.98 8.69
N PRO A 44 -11.05 -12.10 7.77
CA PRO A 44 -11.85 -11.78 6.60
C PRO A 44 -11.79 -12.88 5.54
N ASP A 45 -12.92 -13.16 4.90
CA ASP A 45 -12.95 -13.95 3.68
C ASP A 45 -12.32 -13.18 2.51
N VAL A 46 -12.56 -11.86 2.45
CA VAL A 46 -12.11 -10.97 1.38
C VAL A 46 -11.51 -9.69 1.94
N ALA A 47 -10.40 -9.22 1.36
CA ALA A 47 -9.83 -7.91 1.63
C ALA A 47 -9.50 -7.17 0.33
N VAL A 48 -9.86 -5.88 0.28
CA VAL A 48 -9.74 -5.03 -0.91
C VAL A 48 -8.61 -4.02 -0.74
N PHE A 49 -7.69 -3.98 -1.70
CA PHE A 49 -6.57 -3.03 -1.71
C PHE A 49 -6.52 -2.31 -3.06
N GLY A 50 -6.20 -1.01 -3.05
CA GLY A 50 -6.13 -0.21 -4.27
C GLY A 50 -4.94 -0.57 -5.15
N GLN A 51 -5.16 -0.72 -6.46
CA GLN A 51 -4.10 -0.96 -7.47
C GLN A 51 -3.09 0.18 -7.55
N LYS A 52 -3.45 1.38 -7.07
CA LYS A 52 -2.55 2.54 -6.99
C LYS A 52 -1.28 2.22 -6.23
N ASP A 53 -1.38 1.44 -5.15
CA ASP A 53 -0.25 0.97 -4.36
C ASP A 53 0.18 -0.44 -4.85
N TYR A 54 0.56 -0.53 -6.13
CA TYR A 54 0.81 -1.80 -6.83
C TYR A 54 1.78 -2.72 -6.10
N GLN A 55 2.95 -2.20 -5.67
CA GLN A 55 3.94 -2.99 -4.95
C GLN A 55 3.41 -3.52 -3.62
N GLN A 56 2.60 -2.72 -2.90
CA GLN A 56 1.95 -3.15 -1.68
C GLN A 56 0.95 -4.28 -1.95
N LEU A 57 0.09 -4.13 -2.96
CA LEU A 57 -0.89 -5.15 -3.33
C LEU A 57 -0.21 -6.49 -3.63
N HIS A 58 0.87 -6.47 -4.42
CA HIS A 58 1.62 -7.69 -4.76
C HIS A 58 2.30 -8.32 -3.54
N ILE A 59 2.91 -7.51 -2.67
CA ILE A 59 3.53 -8.01 -1.44
C ILE A 59 2.47 -8.62 -0.52
N ILE A 60 1.33 -7.96 -0.30
CA ILE A 60 0.26 -8.49 0.56
C ILE A 60 -0.29 -9.80 0.03
N LYS A 61 -0.51 -9.91 -1.29
CA LYS A 61 -0.92 -11.17 -1.95
C LYS A 61 0.07 -12.31 -1.70
N HIS A 62 1.37 -12.02 -1.68
CA HIS A 62 2.39 -13.03 -1.45
C HIS A 62 2.49 -13.48 0.01
N PHE A 63 2.29 -12.55 0.96
CA PHE A 63 2.48 -12.78 2.40
C PHE A 63 1.19 -13.11 3.16
N THR A 64 0.08 -13.32 2.46
CA THR A 64 -1.22 -13.68 3.05
C THR A 64 -1.72 -14.99 2.47
N SER A 65 -2.26 -15.85 3.32
CA SER A 65 -3.05 -17.02 2.93
C SER A 65 -4.40 -17.00 3.67
N GLY A 66 -5.41 -17.69 3.12
CA GLY A 66 -6.73 -17.83 3.78
C GLY A 66 -7.71 -16.67 3.56
N THR A 67 -7.26 -15.52 3.06
CA THR A 67 -8.10 -14.37 2.67
C THR A 67 -7.94 -14.10 1.17
N GLU A 68 -9.04 -13.89 0.46
CA GLU A 68 -9.02 -13.46 -0.94
C GLU A 68 -8.63 -11.98 -1.05
N ILE A 69 -7.57 -11.68 -1.80
CA ILE A 69 -7.06 -10.31 -1.97
C ILE A 69 -7.48 -9.73 -3.32
N ILE A 70 -8.40 -8.78 -3.29
CA ILE A 70 -8.94 -8.11 -4.50
C ILE A 70 -8.24 -6.77 -4.72
N GLY A 71 -7.81 -6.53 -5.95
CA GLY A 71 -7.24 -5.25 -6.39
C GLY A 71 -8.31 -4.32 -6.95
N ALA A 72 -8.63 -3.23 -6.26
CA ALA A 72 -9.57 -2.23 -6.75
C ALA A 72 -8.90 -1.26 -7.76
N PRO A 73 -9.57 -0.88 -8.87
CA PRO A 73 -9.03 0.07 -9.84
C PRO A 73 -8.58 1.40 -9.21
N ILE A 74 -7.65 2.08 -9.87
CA ILE A 74 -7.20 3.41 -9.46
C ILE A 74 -8.34 4.41 -9.68
N VAL A 75 -8.87 4.97 -8.59
CA VAL A 75 -9.81 6.09 -8.67
C VAL A 75 -9.03 7.38 -8.91
N ARG A 76 -9.53 8.20 -9.83
CA ARG A 76 -8.90 9.45 -10.27
C ARG A 76 -9.85 10.62 -10.06
N GLU A 77 -9.30 11.78 -9.79
CA GLU A 77 -10.03 13.06 -9.83
C GLU A 77 -10.42 13.41 -11.28
N ASP A 78 -11.31 14.39 -11.47
CA ASP A 78 -11.79 14.79 -12.81
C ASP A 78 -10.67 15.23 -13.76
N ASN A 79 -9.55 15.69 -13.22
CA ASN A 79 -8.36 16.06 -13.97
C ASN A 79 -7.46 14.86 -14.32
N GLY A 80 -7.79 13.65 -13.87
CA GLY A 80 -7.04 12.41 -14.07
C GLY A 80 -6.02 12.08 -12.98
N LEU A 81 -5.77 12.97 -12.01
CA LEU A 81 -4.83 12.71 -10.91
C LEU A 81 -5.32 11.52 -10.06
N ALA A 82 -4.44 10.55 -9.79
CA ALA A 82 -4.78 9.44 -8.91
C ALA A 82 -5.15 9.96 -7.52
N MET A 83 -6.33 9.59 -7.02
CA MET A 83 -6.81 10.06 -5.73
C MET A 83 -5.85 9.66 -4.61
N SER A 84 -5.53 10.62 -3.75
CA SER A 84 -4.63 10.43 -2.62
C SER A 84 -5.04 11.38 -1.51
N THR A 85 -5.08 10.91 -0.27
CA THR A 85 -5.16 11.82 0.88
C THR A 85 -3.97 12.78 0.91
N ARG A 86 -2.84 12.43 0.29
CA ARG A 86 -1.68 13.33 0.17
C ARG A 86 -1.86 14.45 -0.86
N ASN A 87 -2.90 14.43 -1.70
CA ASN A 87 -3.15 15.52 -2.66
C ASN A 87 -3.45 16.83 -1.92
N GLN A 88 -3.95 16.76 -0.68
CA GLN A 88 -4.19 17.93 0.18
C GLN A 88 -2.92 18.73 0.51
N TYR A 89 -1.73 18.14 0.35
CA TYR A 89 -0.46 18.80 0.62
C TYR A 89 0.10 19.56 -0.59
N LEU A 90 -0.51 19.41 -1.76
CA LEU A 90 -0.07 20.07 -2.98
C LEU A 90 -0.54 21.53 -2.97
N ASN A 91 0.36 22.46 -3.29
CA ASN A 91 -0.05 23.81 -3.65
C ASN A 91 -0.63 23.87 -5.08
N VAL A 92 -1.14 25.03 -5.49
CA VAL A 92 -1.80 25.19 -6.80
C VAL A 92 -0.89 24.83 -7.98
N ASP A 93 0.40 25.18 -7.90
CA ASP A 93 1.35 24.92 -8.98
C ASP A 93 1.76 23.45 -9.04
N GLU A 94 2.02 22.82 -7.88
CA GLU A 94 2.27 21.38 -7.75
C GLU A 94 1.07 20.55 -8.20
N TYR A 95 -0.14 21.01 -7.86
CA TYR A 95 -1.38 20.38 -8.31
C TYR A 95 -1.46 20.41 -9.83
N ARG A 96 -1.24 21.56 -10.49
CA ARG A 96 -1.26 21.67 -11.96
C ARG A 96 -0.21 20.80 -12.66
N LEU A 97 0.92 20.52 -12.01
CA LEU A 97 1.99 19.65 -12.54
C LEU A 97 1.61 18.16 -12.56
N HIS A 98 0.46 17.77 -12.00
CA HIS A 98 -0.01 16.37 -11.99
C HIS A 98 -0.11 15.74 -13.39
N ARG A 99 -0.23 16.55 -14.45
CA ARG A 99 -0.36 16.09 -15.85
C ARG A 99 0.81 15.21 -16.31
N ASN A 100 1.97 15.32 -15.67
CA ASN A 100 3.14 14.50 -15.97
C ASN A 100 3.06 13.07 -15.38
N TYR A 101 2.14 12.83 -14.45
CA TYR A 101 2.03 11.57 -13.69
C TYR A 101 0.71 10.82 -13.93
N THR A 102 -0.09 11.27 -14.89
CA THR A 102 -1.46 10.78 -15.13
C THR A 102 -1.62 9.92 -16.39
N ARG A 103 -0.55 9.77 -17.18
CA ARG A 103 -0.53 8.95 -18.40
C ARG A 103 -0.16 7.50 -18.12
N PHE A 104 -1.00 6.76 -17.40
CA PHE A 104 -1.02 5.30 -17.38
C PHE A 104 -2.44 4.81 -17.09
#